data_AF-A0A316V826-F1
#
_entry.id   AF-A0A316V826-F1
#
_cell.length_a   1.000
_cell.length_b   1.000
_cell.length_c   1.000
_cell.angle_alpha   90.00
_cell.angle_beta   90.00
_cell.angle_gamma   90.00
#
_symmetry.space_group_name_H-M   'P 1'
#
loop_
_entity.id
_entity.type
_entity.pdbx_description
1 polymer ?
#
loop_
_entity_poly.entity_id
_entity_poly.type
_entity_poly.pdbx_seq_one_letter_code
_entity_poly.pdbx_strand_id
1 'polypeptide(L)'
;MESNGRIPAKSCVWKWVVVVVKKADAINLLESRFRVYDKAASFVGFVTFVDAMSAQVVAQPTSPAPEPRDIVWSNVSVPSNERRVRQLLVSAFTIALFVFFIPPLTPNTIKKYLPGLRLEALVSTNLPSVVLIGFSALLPLILEWTAYLQGIKASSLIEMSVLKRYHLFFMISVIFIFLITSTALGVLTDLAGNPMRIIDKLAQSLPQGRHFNLSYVVFQSLAIIPLQLLQLPVTFGRAFGQLTAKTSRQHAELNASPQLYSGSVYPAALIVFTSGILYSIVTPLITVFAMIYFALAYLVYKYKLLFVFYRSYESRGQAWPLSSMRCIWALLLFQIFQLSLFSFRKQLLLSNWTLPLIAFTFCASGSVGWN
;
A
#
# COMPACT_ATOMS: atom_id res chain seq x y z
N MET A 1 8.05 -72.67 -49.32
CA MET A 1 7.22 -71.79 -50.16
C MET A 1 7.14 -70.45 -49.48
N GLU A 2 7.94 -69.53 -50.01
CA GLU A 2 8.14 -68.16 -49.54
C GLU A 2 6.96 -67.30 -50.04
N SER A 3 6.04 -66.88 -49.17
CA SER A 3 4.95 -65.99 -49.57
C SER A 3 5.28 -64.54 -49.19
N ASN A 4 5.76 -63.80 -50.18
CA ASN A 4 5.92 -62.35 -50.19
C ASN A 4 4.58 -61.64 -49.90
N GLY A 5 4.36 -61.22 -48.65
CA GLY A 5 3.25 -60.36 -48.24
C GLY A 5 3.60 -58.89 -48.38
N ARG A 6 3.40 -58.32 -49.57
CA ARG A 6 3.61 -56.89 -49.87
C ARG A 6 2.57 -56.04 -49.12
N ILE A 7 2.97 -55.39 -48.03
CA ILE A 7 2.13 -54.44 -47.26
C ILE A 7 1.71 -53.28 -48.19
N PRO A 8 0.42 -52.92 -48.28
CA PRO A 8 -0.02 -51.84 -49.16
C PRO A 8 0.49 -50.49 -48.64
N ALA A 9 1.35 -49.84 -49.43
CA ALA A 9 1.96 -48.53 -49.17
C ALA A 9 0.95 -47.39 -48.84
N LYS A 10 -0.35 -47.61 -49.06
CA LYS A 10 -1.42 -46.64 -48.77
C LYS A 10 -1.59 -46.37 -47.26
N SER A 11 -1.35 -47.34 -46.37
CA SER A 11 -1.53 -47.13 -44.92
C SER A 11 -0.46 -46.19 -44.30
N CYS A 12 0.77 -46.24 -44.81
CA CYS A 12 1.86 -45.41 -44.31
C CYS A 12 1.66 -43.94 -44.67
N VAL A 13 1.20 -43.65 -45.89
CA VAL A 13 0.93 -42.29 -46.36
C VAL A 13 -0.13 -41.60 -45.49
N TRP A 14 -1.23 -42.27 -45.12
CA TRP A 14 -2.24 -41.68 -44.25
C TRP A 14 -1.73 -41.39 -42.83
N LYS A 15 -0.88 -42.26 -42.28
CA LYS A 15 -0.27 -42.03 -40.96
C LYS A 15 0.68 -40.84 -40.97
N TRP A 16 1.49 -40.69 -42.03
CA TRP A 16 2.36 -39.54 -42.24
C TRP A 16 1.57 -38.26 -42.51
N VAL A 17 0.53 -38.30 -43.35
CA VAL A 17 -0.34 -37.15 -43.63
C VAL A 17 -1.06 -36.69 -42.36
N VAL A 18 -1.60 -37.59 -41.54
CA VAL A 18 -2.25 -37.21 -40.26
C VAL A 18 -1.25 -36.62 -39.26
N VAL A 19 -0.02 -37.14 -39.18
CA VAL A 19 1.04 -36.58 -38.31
C VAL A 19 1.50 -35.22 -38.81
N VAL A 20 1.66 -35.05 -40.13
CA VAL A 20 2.05 -33.77 -40.75
C VAL A 20 0.94 -32.74 -40.61
N VAL A 21 -0.33 -33.11 -40.78
CA VAL A 21 -1.49 -32.22 -40.58
C VAL A 21 -1.62 -31.83 -39.11
N LYS A 22 -1.50 -32.76 -38.15
CA LYS A 22 -1.50 -32.40 -36.71
C LYS A 22 -0.34 -31.48 -36.33
N LYS A 23 0.83 -31.66 -36.95
CA LYS A 23 2.01 -30.81 -36.70
C LYS A 23 1.83 -29.44 -37.35
N ALA A 24 1.29 -29.37 -38.56
CA ALA A 24 0.97 -28.13 -39.26
C ALA A 24 -0.13 -27.35 -38.53
N ASP A 25 -1.19 -28.02 -38.06
CA ASP A 25 -2.25 -27.40 -37.27
C ASP A 25 -1.74 -26.91 -35.93
N ALA A 26 -0.84 -27.66 -35.27
CA ALA A 26 -0.18 -27.20 -34.05
C ALA A 26 0.76 -26.01 -34.30
N ILE A 27 1.47 -25.98 -35.43
CA ILE A 27 2.31 -24.86 -35.85
C ILE A 27 1.44 -23.64 -36.16
N ASN A 28 0.31 -23.81 -36.85
CA ASN A 28 -0.65 -22.73 -37.15
C ASN A 28 -1.36 -22.24 -35.88
N LEU A 29 -1.61 -23.11 -34.89
CA LEU A 29 -2.12 -22.75 -33.56
C LEU A 29 -1.08 -21.98 -32.73
N LEU A 30 0.19 -22.36 -32.83
CA LEU A 30 1.29 -21.63 -32.22
C LEU A 30 1.50 -20.28 -32.93
N GLU A 31 1.51 -20.24 -34.26
CA GLU A 31 1.60 -19.02 -35.06
C GLU A 31 0.44 -18.08 -34.82
N SER A 32 -0.79 -18.59 -34.69
CA SER A 32 -1.95 -17.76 -34.34
C SER A 32 -1.88 -17.26 -32.89
N ARG A 33 -1.34 -18.05 -31.95
CA ARG A 33 -0.99 -17.55 -30.60
C ARG A 33 0.11 -16.49 -30.63
N PHE A 34 1.12 -16.61 -31.50
CA PHE A 34 2.19 -15.63 -31.65
C PHE A 34 1.72 -14.36 -32.37
N ARG A 35 0.87 -14.46 -33.40
CA ARG A 35 0.29 -13.29 -34.12
C ARG A 35 -0.63 -12.45 -33.24
N VAL A 36 -1.32 -13.04 -32.26
CA VAL A 36 -2.10 -12.28 -31.27
C VAL A 36 -1.20 -11.51 -30.29
N TYR A 37 0.10 -11.85 -30.22
CA TYR A 37 1.11 -11.17 -29.42
C TYR A 37 1.98 -10.18 -30.21
N ASP A 38 1.55 -9.78 -31.41
CA ASP A 38 2.19 -8.69 -32.16
C ASP A 38 1.76 -7.32 -31.58
N LYS A 39 1.97 -7.12 -30.27
CA LYS A 39 2.10 -5.77 -29.72
C LYS A 39 3.46 -5.27 -30.18
N ALA A 40 3.45 -4.13 -30.88
CA ALA A 40 4.61 -3.39 -31.36
C ALA A 40 5.89 -3.70 -30.57
N ALA A 41 6.96 -4.11 -31.28
CA ALA A 41 8.25 -4.49 -30.72
C ALA A 41 8.59 -3.64 -29.49
N SER A 42 8.48 -4.25 -28.30
CA SER A 42 8.69 -3.52 -27.06
C SER A 42 10.18 -3.24 -26.89
N PHE A 43 10.53 -1.98 -26.57
CA PHE A 43 11.91 -1.54 -26.29
C PHE A 43 12.55 -2.18 -25.03
N VAL A 44 11.95 -3.22 -24.47
CA VAL A 44 12.36 -3.87 -23.22
C VAL A 44 12.58 -5.36 -23.48
N GLY A 45 13.77 -5.85 -23.15
CA GLY A 45 14.13 -7.27 -23.19
C GLY A 45 14.68 -7.74 -21.85
N PHE A 46 14.53 -9.03 -21.57
CA PHE A 46 15.16 -9.68 -20.42
C PHE A 46 16.44 -10.38 -20.90
N VAL A 47 17.56 -10.07 -20.25
CA VAL A 47 18.86 -10.67 -20.57
C VAL A 47 19.25 -11.59 -19.42
N THR A 48 19.62 -12.82 -19.75
CA THR A 48 20.10 -13.82 -18.81
C THR A 48 21.60 -14.03 -18.98
N PHE A 49 22.31 -14.13 -17.86
CA PHE A 49 23.75 -14.41 -17.85
C PHE A 49 24.01 -15.78 -17.23
N VAL A 50 25.16 -16.38 -17.55
CA VAL A 50 25.59 -17.67 -16.97
C VAL A 50 25.94 -17.50 -15.49
N ASP A 51 26.68 -16.44 -15.15
CA ASP A 51 27.14 -16.19 -13.78
C ASP A 51 26.36 -15.06 -13.10
N ALA A 52 26.00 -15.26 -11.82
CA ALA A 52 25.29 -14.26 -11.02
C ALA A 52 26.08 -12.94 -10.86
N MET A 53 27.42 -13.02 -10.76
CA MET A 53 28.28 -11.84 -10.65
C MET A 53 28.23 -11.00 -11.93
N SER A 54 28.26 -11.65 -13.09
CA SER A 54 28.16 -10.94 -14.38
C SER A 54 26.81 -10.24 -14.54
N ALA A 55 25.72 -10.88 -14.10
CA ALA A 55 24.40 -10.27 -14.09
C ALA A 55 24.34 -9.05 -13.15
N GLN A 56 24.95 -9.11 -11.96
CA GLN A 56 24.98 -8.00 -11.02
C GLN A 56 25.73 -6.78 -11.55
N VAL A 57 26.87 -6.98 -12.21
CA VAL A 57 27.64 -5.87 -12.82
C VAL A 57 26.81 -5.13 -13.87
N VAL A 58 26.09 -5.87 -14.71
CA VAL A 58 25.21 -5.26 -15.73
C VAL A 58 23.94 -4.66 -15.13
N ALA A 59 23.45 -5.21 -14.02
CA ALA A 59 22.28 -4.72 -13.29
C ALA A 59 22.55 -3.53 -12.34
N GLN A 60 23.76 -2.96 -12.33
CA GLN A 60 23.99 -1.68 -11.65
C GLN A 60 23.52 -0.48 -12.49
N PRO A 61 23.92 -0.35 -13.77
CA PRO A 61 23.40 0.72 -14.63
C PRO A 61 21.97 0.44 -15.14
N THR A 62 21.52 -0.82 -15.12
CA THR A 62 20.18 -1.23 -15.54
C THR A 62 19.37 -1.76 -14.36
N SER A 63 18.05 -1.59 -14.34
CA SER A 63 17.25 -2.08 -13.20
C SER A 63 17.29 -3.61 -13.11
N PRO A 64 17.56 -4.22 -11.94
CA PRO A 64 17.54 -5.67 -11.79
C PRO A 64 16.15 -6.22 -12.11
N ALA A 65 16.10 -7.32 -12.87
CA ALA A 65 14.85 -7.96 -13.20
C ALA A 65 14.21 -8.58 -11.94
N PRO A 66 12.93 -8.30 -11.66
CA PRO A 66 12.21 -8.95 -10.56
C PRO A 66 11.90 -10.41 -10.92
N GLU A 67 11.45 -11.19 -9.93
CA GLU A 67 11.04 -12.58 -10.13
C GLU A 67 9.95 -12.67 -11.23
N PRO A 68 9.95 -13.72 -12.08
CA PRO A 68 8.94 -13.86 -13.14
C PRO A 68 7.49 -13.78 -12.67
N ARG A 69 7.19 -14.19 -11.43
CA ARG A 69 5.86 -14.12 -10.80
C ARG A 69 5.48 -12.72 -10.34
N ASP A 70 6.47 -11.87 -10.09
CA ASP A 70 6.31 -10.49 -9.62
C ASP A 70 6.07 -9.52 -10.78
N ILE A 71 6.45 -9.89 -12.00
CA ILE A 71 6.35 -9.05 -13.20
C ILE A 71 4.88 -8.80 -13.58
N VAL A 72 4.52 -7.53 -13.68
CA VAL A 72 3.23 -7.08 -14.21
C VAL A 72 3.34 -6.88 -15.71
N TRP A 73 3.07 -7.93 -16.48
CA TRP A 73 3.26 -7.97 -17.93
C TRP A 73 2.54 -6.85 -18.70
N SER A 74 1.39 -6.38 -18.21
CA SER A 74 0.65 -5.26 -18.83
C SER A 74 1.42 -3.95 -18.81
N ASN A 75 2.36 -3.78 -17.87
CA ASN A 75 3.07 -2.53 -17.62
C ASN A 75 4.52 -2.53 -18.17
N VAL A 76 5.01 -3.69 -18.63
CA VAL A 76 6.38 -3.86 -19.12
C VAL A 76 6.61 -3.09 -20.41
N SER A 77 5.65 -3.13 -21.35
CA SER A 77 5.76 -2.51 -22.67
C SER A 77 5.49 -1.00 -22.70
N VAL A 78 5.12 -0.39 -21.57
CA VAL A 78 4.77 1.04 -21.52
C VAL A 78 6.04 1.91 -21.68
N PRO A 79 6.07 2.86 -22.63
CA PRO A 79 7.22 3.74 -22.84
C PRO A 79 7.42 4.71 -21.67
N SER A 80 8.67 5.14 -21.48
CA SER A 80 9.07 5.95 -20.32
C SER A 80 8.37 7.31 -20.22
N ASN A 81 8.00 7.93 -21.35
CA ASN A 81 7.30 9.22 -21.36
C ASN A 81 5.84 9.06 -20.90
N GLU A 82 5.14 8.07 -21.43
CA GLU A 82 3.79 7.74 -21.02
C GLU A 82 3.75 7.35 -19.53
N ARG A 83 4.74 6.58 -19.05
CA ARG A 83 4.86 6.24 -17.63
C ARG A 83 5.02 7.49 -16.76
N ARG A 84 5.84 8.47 -17.17
CA ARG A 84 6.00 9.75 -16.44
C ARG A 84 4.68 10.52 -16.35
N VAL A 85 3.94 10.63 -17.45
CA VAL A 85 2.63 11.31 -17.46
C VAL A 85 1.62 10.59 -16.58
N ARG A 86 1.52 9.25 -16.67
CA ARG A 86 0.66 8.43 -15.80
C ARG A 86 1.00 8.61 -14.32
N GLN A 87 2.29 8.63 -13.97
CA GLN A 87 2.74 8.85 -12.59
C GLN A 87 2.34 10.23 -12.07
N LEU A 88 2.48 11.28 -12.89
CA LEU A 88 2.05 12.63 -12.54
C LEU A 88 0.52 12.71 -12.34
N LEU A 89 -0.26 12.17 -13.27
CA LEU A 89 -1.72 12.16 -13.18
C LEU A 89 -2.21 11.40 -11.94
N VAL A 90 -1.65 10.22 -11.67
CA VAL A 90 -2.00 9.45 -10.47
C VAL A 90 -1.56 10.16 -9.19
N SER A 91 -0.40 10.81 -9.19
CA SER A 91 0.06 11.60 -8.04
C SER A 91 -0.89 12.77 -7.78
N ALA A 92 -1.29 13.51 -8.82
CA ALA A 92 -2.26 14.59 -8.71
C ALA A 92 -3.62 14.09 -8.19
N PHE A 93 -4.11 12.97 -8.73
CA PHE A 93 -5.35 12.33 -8.26
C PHE A 93 -5.26 11.90 -6.80
N THR A 94 -4.14 11.30 -6.38
CA THR A 94 -3.92 10.89 -4.98
C THR A 94 -3.94 12.10 -4.04
N ILE A 95 -3.27 13.20 -4.43
CA ILE A 95 -3.27 14.45 -3.66
C ILE A 95 -4.69 15.02 -3.58
N ALA A 96 -5.42 15.08 -4.70
CA ALA A 96 -6.81 15.53 -4.73
C ALA A 96 -7.70 14.68 -3.81
N LEU A 97 -7.52 13.36 -3.82
CA LEU A 97 -8.22 12.43 -2.94
C LEU A 97 -7.92 12.72 -1.46
N PHE A 98 -6.66 13.00 -1.10
CA PHE A 98 -6.28 13.35 0.27
C PHE A 98 -6.87 14.70 0.70
N VAL A 99 -6.82 15.72 -0.17
CA VAL A 99 -7.43 17.02 0.09
C VAL A 99 -8.95 16.90 0.23
N PHE A 100 -9.60 16.04 -0.54
CA PHE A 100 -11.03 15.76 -0.40
C PHE A 100 -11.36 15.03 0.91
N PHE A 101 -10.45 14.21 1.42
CA PHE A 101 -10.66 13.50 2.68
C PHE A 101 -10.48 14.38 3.93
N ILE A 102 -9.55 15.35 3.90
CA ILE A 102 -9.23 16.20 5.06
C ILE A 102 -10.47 16.94 5.60
N PRO A 103 -11.42 17.39 4.77
CA PRO A 103 -12.71 17.85 5.23
C PRO A 103 -13.83 16.85 4.90
N PRO A 104 -14.37 16.18 5.92
CA PRO A 104 -15.76 15.84 5.90
C PRO A 104 -16.41 16.67 7.04
N LEU A 105 -17.16 17.68 6.60
CA LEU A 105 -18.41 18.13 7.21
C LEU A 105 -18.29 19.12 8.38
N THR A 106 -18.16 20.41 8.05
CA THR A 106 -18.95 21.35 8.85
C THR A 106 -20.42 21.14 8.42
N PRO A 107 -21.37 20.94 9.36
CA PRO A 107 -22.80 20.76 9.03
C PRO A 107 -23.38 21.91 8.20
N ASN A 108 -22.68 23.05 8.16
CA ASN A 108 -23.04 24.25 7.42
C ASN A 108 -22.84 24.10 5.90
N THR A 109 -21.96 23.22 5.42
CA THR A 109 -21.73 23.03 3.98
C THR A 109 -22.81 22.15 3.33
N ILE A 110 -23.35 21.17 4.06
CA ILE A 110 -24.36 20.22 3.55
C ILE A 110 -25.71 20.90 3.33
N LYS A 111 -26.10 21.85 4.21
CA LYS A 111 -27.31 22.67 4.07
C LYS A 111 -27.33 23.50 2.78
N LYS A 112 -26.16 23.74 2.15
CA LYS A 112 -26.04 24.54 0.92
C LYS A 112 -26.25 23.73 -0.36
N TYR A 113 -26.08 22.41 -0.32
CA TYR A 113 -26.11 21.57 -1.53
C TYR A 113 -27.40 20.73 -1.69
N LEU A 114 -28.21 20.52 -0.64
CA LEU A 114 -29.53 19.87 -0.74
C LEU A 114 -30.58 20.50 0.20
N PRO A 115 -31.28 21.58 -0.20
CA PRO A 115 -32.43 22.08 0.56
C PRO A 115 -33.71 21.27 0.22
N GLY A 116 -34.33 20.60 1.21
CA GLY A 116 -35.73 20.15 1.10
C GLY A 116 -36.07 18.67 1.32
N LEU A 117 -35.19 17.84 1.88
CA LEU A 117 -35.52 16.44 2.21
C LEU A 117 -36.07 16.32 3.64
N ARG A 118 -37.36 16.03 3.81
CA ARG A 118 -38.05 15.82 5.12
C ARG A 118 -37.49 14.66 5.99
N LEU A 119 -36.45 13.96 5.54
CA LEU A 119 -35.60 13.04 6.32
C LEU A 119 -34.34 13.75 6.86
N GLU A 120 -34.40 15.07 6.98
CA GLU A 120 -33.30 15.99 7.32
C GLU A 120 -32.54 15.57 8.58
N ALA A 121 -33.20 15.07 9.62
CA ALA A 121 -32.53 14.65 10.86
C ALA A 121 -31.72 13.35 10.69
N LEU A 122 -32.21 12.36 9.95
CA LEU A 122 -31.52 11.09 9.76
C LEU A 122 -30.37 11.22 8.74
N VAL A 123 -30.61 12.02 7.69
CA VAL A 123 -29.65 12.28 6.60
C VAL A 123 -28.54 13.22 7.08
N SER A 124 -28.83 14.26 7.87
CA SER A 124 -27.79 15.16 8.36
C SER A 124 -26.88 14.56 9.44
N THR A 125 -27.37 13.57 10.20
CA THR A 125 -26.61 13.00 11.34
C THR A 125 -25.85 11.72 10.97
N ASN A 126 -26.42 10.86 10.12
CA ASN A 126 -25.84 9.53 9.84
C ASN A 126 -25.14 9.41 8.48
N LEU A 127 -25.60 10.12 7.45
CA LEU A 127 -24.95 10.13 6.13
C LEU A 127 -23.47 10.53 6.19
N PRO A 128 -23.08 11.56 6.96
CA PRO A 128 -21.68 11.95 7.11
C PRO A 128 -20.78 10.80 7.61
N SER A 129 -21.26 10.09 8.63
CA SER A 129 -20.57 8.96 9.24
C SER A 129 -20.52 7.74 8.32
N VAL A 130 -21.61 7.43 7.62
CA VAL A 130 -21.66 6.31 6.67
C VAL A 130 -20.75 6.55 5.47
N VAL A 131 -20.71 7.77 4.92
CA VAL A 131 -19.80 8.14 3.83
C VAL A 131 -18.35 8.01 4.30
N LEU A 132 -18.03 8.46 5.52
CA LEU A 132 -16.69 8.34 6.07
C LEU A 132 -16.24 6.88 6.25
N ILE A 133 -17.13 6.03 6.79
CA ILE A 133 -16.86 4.60 6.97
C ILE A 133 -16.69 3.91 5.61
N GLY A 134 -17.59 4.16 4.67
CA GLY A 134 -17.54 3.60 3.32
C GLY A 134 -16.27 4.02 2.59
N PHE A 135 -15.92 5.30 2.64
CA PHE A 135 -14.69 5.82 2.04
C PHE A 135 -13.44 5.20 2.68
N SER A 136 -13.39 5.09 4.01
CA SER A 136 -12.26 4.49 4.72
C SER A 136 -12.07 3.01 4.37
N ALA A 137 -13.15 2.28 4.12
CA ALA A 137 -13.11 0.90 3.65
C ALA A 137 -12.65 0.77 2.19
N LEU A 138 -13.04 1.73 1.33
CA LEU A 138 -12.66 1.75 -0.09
C LEU A 138 -11.26 2.29 -0.33
N LEU A 139 -10.71 3.08 0.59
CA LEU A 139 -9.45 3.78 0.38
C LEU A 139 -8.27 2.85 0.03
N PRO A 140 -8.00 1.74 0.73
CA PRO A 140 -6.92 0.84 0.36
C PRO A 140 -7.08 0.29 -1.06
N LEU A 141 -8.31 -0.03 -1.47
CA LEU A 141 -8.64 -0.52 -2.81
C LEU A 141 -8.38 0.54 -3.87
N ILE A 142 -8.75 1.80 -3.61
CA ILE A 142 -8.49 2.92 -4.53
C ILE A 142 -6.98 3.18 -4.65
N LEU A 143 -6.24 3.14 -3.54
CA LEU A 143 -4.78 3.34 -3.56
C LEU A 143 -4.06 2.21 -4.31
N GLU A 144 -4.51 0.98 -4.16
CA GLU A 144 -3.99 -0.17 -4.91
C GLU A 144 -4.32 -0.04 -6.40
N TRP A 145 -5.59 0.25 -6.74
CA TRP A 145 -6.03 0.42 -8.12
C TRP A 145 -5.26 1.55 -8.82
N THR A 146 -5.09 2.70 -8.16
CA THR A 146 -4.30 3.81 -8.70
C THR A 146 -2.82 3.45 -8.87
N ALA A 147 -2.25 2.61 -7.98
CA ALA A 147 -0.88 2.15 -8.13
C ALA A 147 -0.69 1.23 -9.35
N TYR A 148 -1.68 0.40 -9.69
CA TYR A 148 -1.66 -0.38 -10.95
C TYR A 148 -1.65 0.53 -12.19
N LEU A 149 -2.42 1.62 -12.18
CA LEU A 149 -2.51 2.57 -13.30
C LEU A 149 -1.20 3.32 -13.58
N GLN A 150 -0.28 3.41 -12.61
CA GLN A 150 1.00 4.11 -12.77
C GLN A 150 1.98 3.43 -13.73
N GLY A 151 1.70 2.20 -14.15
CA GLY A 151 2.61 1.48 -15.04
C GLY A 151 3.88 1.00 -14.32
N ILE A 152 3.80 0.69 -13.03
CA ILE A 152 4.90 0.07 -12.27
C ILE A 152 5.08 -1.38 -12.76
N LYS A 153 6.33 -1.81 -12.95
CA LYS A 153 6.67 -3.08 -13.63
C LYS A 153 6.56 -4.33 -12.75
N ALA A 154 6.60 -4.18 -11.43
CA ALA A 154 6.63 -5.27 -10.46
C ALA A 154 5.55 -5.08 -9.39
N SER A 155 4.92 -6.17 -8.96
CA SER A 155 3.86 -6.16 -7.95
C SER A 155 4.41 -5.76 -6.58
N SER A 156 5.61 -6.21 -6.23
CA SER A 156 6.37 -5.77 -5.05
C SER A 156 6.53 -4.25 -5.00
N LEU A 157 6.91 -3.63 -6.12
CA LEU A 157 7.07 -2.18 -6.23
C LEU A 157 5.72 -1.43 -6.17
N ILE A 158 4.65 -2.04 -6.67
CA ILE A 158 3.28 -1.52 -6.52
C ILE A 158 2.90 -1.45 -5.04
N GLU A 159 3.09 -2.54 -4.31
CA GLU A 159 2.81 -2.58 -2.86
C GLU A 159 3.64 -1.58 -2.07
N MET A 160 4.91 -1.40 -2.43
CA MET A 160 5.77 -0.38 -1.82
C MET A 160 5.28 1.05 -2.09
N SER A 161 4.71 1.30 -3.28
CA SER A 161 4.09 2.58 -3.62
C SER A 161 2.81 2.81 -2.80
N VAL A 162 1.97 1.78 -2.67
CA VAL A 162 0.75 1.80 -1.84
C VAL A 162 1.12 2.06 -0.37
N LEU A 163 2.13 1.37 0.16
CA LEU A 163 2.63 1.55 1.52
C LEU A 163 3.00 3.02 1.79
N LYS A 164 3.80 3.62 0.89
CA LYS A 164 4.23 5.03 1.02
C LYS A 164 3.04 5.99 1.06
N ARG A 165 2.08 5.83 0.15
CA ARG A 165 0.89 6.69 0.05
C ARG A 165 -0.03 6.51 1.23
N TYR A 166 -0.28 5.26 1.62
CA TYR A 166 -1.22 4.95 2.67
C TYR A 166 -0.68 5.35 4.05
N HIS A 167 0.63 5.18 4.27
CA HIS A 167 1.29 5.71 5.46
C HIS A 167 1.23 7.24 5.52
N LEU A 168 1.46 7.94 4.41
CA LEU A 168 1.35 9.40 4.35
C LEU A 168 -0.09 9.87 4.64
N PHE A 169 -1.08 9.16 4.09
CA PHE A 169 -2.48 9.42 4.40
C PHE A 169 -2.76 9.27 5.90
N PHE A 170 -2.39 8.14 6.51
CA PHE A 170 -2.59 7.95 7.94
C PHE A 170 -1.87 9.00 8.79
N MET A 171 -0.66 9.40 8.41
CA MET A 171 0.06 10.47 9.09
C MET A 171 -0.75 11.78 9.10
N ILE A 172 -1.32 12.16 7.96
CA ILE A 172 -2.13 13.38 7.85
C ILE A 172 -3.45 13.23 8.62
N SER A 173 -4.14 12.10 8.45
CA SER A 173 -5.50 11.89 8.94
C SER A 173 -5.58 11.54 10.43
N VAL A 174 -4.55 10.90 11.01
CA VAL A 174 -4.56 10.46 12.41
C VAL A 174 -3.75 11.40 13.31
N ILE A 175 -2.59 11.85 12.84
CA ILE A 175 -1.67 12.67 13.62
C ILE A 175 -1.95 14.17 13.38
N PHE A 176 -1.91 14.61 12.12
CA PHE A 176 -1.97 16.04 11.80
C PHE A 176 -3.38 16.61 11.64
N ILE A 177 -4.43 15.81 11.82
CA ILE A 177 -5.81 16.25 11.60
C ILE A 177 -6.18 17.45 12.50
N PHE A 178 -5.80 17.43 13.78
CA PHE A 178 -6.06 18.55 14.70
C PHE A 178 -5.25 19.80 14.36
N LEU A 179 -4.04 19.63 13.83
CA LEU A 179 -3.25 20.75 13.31
C LEU A 179 -3.99 21.38 12.13
N ILE A 180 -4.46 20.59 11.17
CA ILE A 180 -5.10 21.08 9.94
C ILE A 180 -6.48 21.69 10.22
N THR A 181 -7.33 21.02 11.01
CA THR A 181 -8.69 21.50 11.33
C THR A 181 -8.65 22.79 12.16
N SER A 182 -7.73 22.92 13.11
CA SER A 182 -7.60 24.14 13.91
C SER A 182 -7.02 25.32 13.13
N THR A 183 -6.41 25.08 11.96
CA THR A 183 -5.65 26.10 11.22
C THR A 183 -5.98 26.22 9.74
N ALA A 184 -7.13 25.67 9.29
CA ALA A 184 -7.46 25.42 7.88
C ALA A 184 -7.23 26.59 6.89
N LEU A 185 -7.20 27.84 7.35
CA LEU A 185 -6.88 29.03 6.54
C LEU A 185 -5.60 29.77 6.95
N GLY A 186 -5.03 29.48 8.12
CA GLY A 186 -3.91 30.24 8.71
C GLY A 186 -2.53 29.59 8.56
N VAL A 187 -2.41 28.26 8.38
CA VAL A 187 -1.08 27.61 8.28
C VAL A 187 -0.36 27.94 6.98
N LEU A 188 -1.08 28.00 5.85
CA LEU A 188 -0.49 28.39 4.56
C LEU A 188 -0.02 29.85 4.55
N THR A 189 -0.77 30.75 5.18
CA THR A 189 -0.39 32.17 5.31
C THR A 189 0.73 32.40 6.33
N ASP A 190 0.74 31.63 7.43
CA ASP A 190 1.80 31.74 8.45
C ASP A 190 3.12 31.07 8.02
N LEU A 191 3.08 30.06 7.14
CA LEU A 191 4.29 29.44 6.56
C LEU A 191 5.07 30.41 5.68
N ALA A 192 4.39 31.32 4.99
CA ALA A 192 5.02 32.38 4.20
C ALA A 192 5.53 33.54 5.05
N GLY A 193 4.92 33.78 6.22
CA GLY A 193 5.22 34.94 7.07
C GLY A 193 6.28 34.70 8.14
N ASN A 194 6.14 33.65 8.96
CA ASN A 194 7.04 33.38 10.10
C ASN A 194 7.05 31.87 10.48
N PRO A 195 8.13 31.13 10.20
CA PRO A 195 8.18 29.69 10.46
C PRO A 195 8.06 29.33 11.96
N MET A 196 8.43 30.24 12.86
CA MET A 196 8.34 30.01 14.30
C MET A 196 6.90 29.82 14.78
N ARG A 197 5.92 30.49 14.14
CA ARG A 197 4.50 30.36 14.49
C ARG A 197 3.95 28.96 14.25
N ILE A 198 4.53 28.20 13.33
CA ILE A 198 4.12 26.82 13.04
C ILE A 198 4.51 25.93 14.22
N ILE A 199 5.70 26.12 14.77
CA ILE A 199 6.18 25.37 15.93
C ILE A 199 5.26 25.62 17.13
N ASP A 200 4.82 26.86 17.36
CA ASP A 200 3.88 27.17 18.43
C ASP A 200 2.48 26.57 18.20
N LYS A 201 1.98 26.60 16.96
CA LYS A 201 0.69 25.98 16.60
C LYS A 201 0.73 24.45 16.70
N LEU A 202 1.87 23.83 16.38
CA LEU A 202 2.08 22.40 16.55
C LEU A 202 1.99 22.01 18.03
N ALA A 203 2.63 22.78 18.92
CA ALA A 203 2.58 22.55 20.37
C ALA A 203 1.16 22.64 20.94
N GLN A 204 0.33 23.53 20.40
CA GLN A 204 -1.04 23.72 20.88
C GLN A 204 -2.00 22.65 20.35
N SER A 205 -1.86 22.24 19.09
CA SER A 205 -2.81 21.33 18.43
C SER A 205 -2.61 19.87 18.77
N LEU A 206 -1.37 19.40 18.96
CA LEU A 206 -1.11 17.99 19.23
C LEU A 206 -1.75 17.50 20.55
N PRO A 207 -1.62 18.20 21.69
CA PRO A 207 -2.26 17.79 22.94
C PRO A 207 -3.80 17.70 22.86
N GLN A 208 -4.45 18.47 21.97
CA GLN A 208 -5.90 18.40 21.74
C GLN A 208 -6.29 17.02 21.19
N GLY A 209 -5.45 16.45 20.32
CA GLY A 209 -5.65 15.15 19.70
C GLY A 209 -5.30 13.93 20.56
N ARG A 210 -4.92 14.11 21.84
CA ARG A 210 -4.44 13.02 22.71
C ARG A 210 -5.50 11.94 22.96
N HIS A 211 -6.75 12.35 23.21
CA HIS A 211 -7.84 11.41 23.51
C HIS A 211 -8.27 10.64 22.27
N PHE A 212 -8.28 11.30 21.11
CA PHE A 212 -8.52 10.66 19.82
C PHE A 212 -7.45 9.61 19.51
N ASN A 213 -6.17 9.98 19.61
CA ASN A 213 -5.06 9.06 19.32
C ASN A 213 -5.01 7.90 20.32
N LEU A 214 -5.27 8.14 21.61
CA LEU A 214 -5.39 7.07 22.60
C LEU A 214 -6.52 6.10 22.22
N SER A 215 -7.71 6.62 21.92
CA SER A 215 -8.87 5.79 21.55
C SER A 215 -8.61 5.01 20.26
N TYR A 216 -7.94 5.62 19.29
CA TYR A 216 -7.51 4.96 18.06
C TYR A 216 -6.58 3.77 18.33
N VAL A 217 -5.54 3.95 19.15
CA VAL A 217 -4.61 2.85 19.49
C VAL A 217 -5.30 1.76 20.31
N VAL A 218 -6.18 2.12 21.24
CA VAL A 218 -7.00 1.14 22.01
C VAL A 218 -7.90 0.34 21.08
N PHE A 219 -8.59 1.00 20.15
CA PHE A 219 -9.46 0.33 19.19
C PHE A 219 -8.67 -0.58 18.25
N GLN A 220 -7.52 -0.10 17.76
CA GLN A 220 -6.66 -0.88 16.88
C GLN A 220 -6.10 -2.13 17.58
N SER A 221 -5.69 -2.01 18.86
CA SER A 221 -5.12 -3.09 19.67
C SER A 221 -6.15 -4.14 20.10
N LEU A 222 -7.27 -3.71 20.70
CA LEU A 222 -8.22 -4.63 21.32
C LEU A 222 -9.31 -5.11 20.36
N ALA A 223 -9.73 -4.29 19.38
CA ALA A 223 -10.80 -4.67 18.46
C ALA A 223 -10.25 -5.21 17.14
N ILE A 224 -9.44 -4.42 16.42
CA ILE A 224 -9.12 -4.73 15.02
C ILE A 224 -8.16 -5.91 14.89
N ILE A 225 -7.07 -5.97 15.69
CA ILE A 225 -6.07 -7.05 15.59
C ILE A 225 -6.66 -8.43 15.95
N PRO A 226 -7.44 -8.59 17.03
CA PRO A 226 -8.09 -9.88 17.31
C PRO A 226 -9.14 -10.24 16.26
N LEU A 227 -9.98 -9.27 15.84
CA LEU A 227 -11.02 -9.50 14.82
C LEU A 227 -10.43 -9.95 13.47
N GLN A 228 -9.20 -9.54 13.20
CA GLN A 228 -8.46 -9.94 12.03
C GLN A 228 -8.25 -11.46 11.91
N LEU A 229 -8.30 -12.23 13.01
CA LEU A 229 -8.27 -13.70 12.98
C LEU A 229 -9.52 -14.30 12.32
N LEU A 230 -10.66 -13.63 12.44
CA LEU A 230 -11.93 -14.09 11.88
C LEU A 230 -11.99 -13.96 10.36
N GLN A 231 -11.14 -13.11 9.76
CA GLN A 231 -11.03 -12.91 8.32
C GLN A 231 -12.35 -12.61 7.61
N LEU A 232 -13.17 -11.75 8.22
CA LEU A 232 -14.51 -11.39 7.74
C LEU A 232 -14.59 -11.11 6.22
N PRO A 233 -13.68 -10.34 5.60
CA PRO A 233 -13.78 -10.06 4.16
C PRO A 233 -13.67 -11.33 3.31
N VAL A 234 -12.80 -12.27 3.70
CA VAL A 234 -12.57 -13.51 2.96
C VAL A 234 -13.70 -14.51 3.23
N THR A 235 -14.17 -14.63 4.47
CA THR A 235 -15.26 -15.55 4.81
C THR A 235 -16.58 -15.13 4.15
N PHE A 236 -16.92 -13.84 4.22
CA PHE A 236 -18.11 -13.33 3.52
C PHE A 236 -17.94 -13.41 2.00
N GLY A 237 -16.79 -13.01 1.46
CA GLY A 237 -16.50 -13.13 0.03
C GLY A 237 -16.64 -14.57 -0.49
N ARG A 238 -16.17 -15.55 0.29
CA ARG A 238 -16.34 -16.98 -0.01
C ARG A 238 -17.81 -17.41 0.08
N ALA A 239 -18.54 -17.00 1.11
CA ALA A 239 -19.95 -17.34 1.26
C ALA A 239 -20.80 -16.82 0.08
N PHE A 240 -20.61 -15.56 -0.32
CA PHE A 240 -21.28 -15.00 -1.50
C PHE A 240 -20.80 -15.63 -2.81
N GLY A 241 -19.50 -15.92 -2.91
CA GLY A 241 -18.92 -16.58 -4.08
C GLY A 241 -19.46 -18.00 -4.28
N GLN A 242 -19.67 -18.76 -3.20
CA GLN A 242 -20.23 -20.11 -3.25
C GLN A 242 -21.65 -20.14 -3.82
N LEU A 243 -22.45 -19.11 -3.58
CA LEU A 243 -23.80 -18.97 -4.17
C LEU A 243 -23.76 -18.70 -5.68
N THR A 244 -22.67 -18.11 -6.17
CA THR A 244 -22.53 -17.69 -7.58
C THR A 244 -21.75 -18.70 -8.42
N ALA A 245 -20.89 -19.51 -7.79
CA ALA A 245 -20.05 -20.48 -8.48
C ALA A 245 -20.86 -21.67 -9.00
N LYS A 246 -20.60 -22.04 -10.27
CA LYS A 246 -21.26 -23.16 -10.95
C LYS A 246 -20.28 -24.28 -11.34
N THR A 247 -19.03 -23.95 -11.59
CA THR A 247 -18.01 -24.89 -12.08
C THR A 247 -17.08 -25.31 -10.94
N SER A 248 -16.62 -26.56 -10.91
CA SER A 248 -15.65 -27.06 -9.91
C SER A 248 -14.38 -26.21 -9.85
N ARG A 249 -13.95 -25.65 -10.99
CA ARG A 249 -12.84 -24.69 -11.06
C ARG A 249 -13.11 -23.40 -10.28
N GLN A 250 -14.31 -22.84 -10.37
CA GLN A 250 -14.69 -21.63 -9.62
C GLN A 250 -14.71 -21.91 -8.11
N HIS A 251 -15.18 -23.09 -7.70
CA HIS A 251 -15.10 -23.51 -6.30
C HIS A 251 -13.65 -23.67 -5.81
N ALA A 252 -12.76 -24.21 -6.66
CA ALA A 252 -11.34 -24.31 -6.34
C ALA A 252 -10.66 -22.92 -6.21
N GLU A 253 -11.00 -21.99 -7.11
CA GLU A 253 -10.48 -20.61 -7.07
C GLU A 253 -11.01 -19.84 -5.84
N LEU A 254 -12.27 -20.04 -5.43
CA LEU A 254 -12.83 -19.46 -4.20
C LEU A 254 -12.18 -20.01 -2.92
N ASN A 255 -11.83 -21.30 -2.93
CA ASN A 255 -11.13 -21.94 -1.82
C ASN A 255 -9.64 -21.61 -1.78
N ALA A 256 -9.12 -20.85 -2.75
CA ALA A 256 -7.75 -20.38 -2.70
C ALA A 256 -7.52 -19.56 -1.43
N SER A 257 -6.31 -19.71 -0.88
CA SER A 257 -5.86 -18.91 0.26
C SER A 257 -5.75 -17.44 -0.15
N PRO A 258 -5.92 -16.47 0.76
CA PRO A 258 -5.71 -15.05 0.46
C PRO A 258 -4.21 -14.69 0.37
N GLN A 259 -3.90 -13.68 -0.44
CA GLN A 259 -2.55 -13.12 -0.55
C GLN A 259 -2.24 -12.22 0.65
N LEU A 260 -0.96 -12.16 1.03
CA LEU A 260 -0.48 -11.12 1.94
C LEU A 260 -0.26 -9.81 1.18
N TYR A 261 -1.14 -8.84 1.39
CA TYR A 261 -0.96 -7.47 0.92
C TYR A 261 -0.10 -6.68 1.91
N SER A 262 1.21 -6.66 1.70
CA SER A 262 2.15 -5.91 2.54
C SER A 262 1.86 -4.40 2.47
N GLY A 263 1.43 -3.91 1.31
CA GLY A 263 1.09 -2.50 1.11
C GLY A 263 0.03 -1.92 2.05
N SER A 264 -0.92 -2.74 2.54
CA SER A 264 -2.00 -2.29 3.44
C SER A 264 -1.74 -2.61 4.91
N VAL A 265 -1.03 -3.70 5.21
CA VAL A 265 -0.75 -4.16 6.57
C VAL A 265 0.31 -3.30 7.26
N TYR A 266 1.42 -3.00 6.59
CA TYR A 266 2.55 -2.26 7.18
C TYR A 266 2.18 -0.83 7.62
N PRO A 267 1.46 -0.01 6.82
CA PRO A 267 1.13 1.36 7.22
C PRO A 267 0.33 1.46 8.53
N ALA A 268 -0.57 0.50 8.78
CA ALA A 268 -1.38 0.46 9.99
C ALA A 268 -0.52 0.17 11.24
N ALA A 269 0.49 -0.69 11.14
CA ALA A 269 1.43 -0.93 12.24
C ALA A 269 2.36 0.27 12.46
N LEU A 270 2.85 0.88 11.37
CA LEU A 270 3.73 2.05 11.42
C LEU A 270 3.05 3.26 12.06
N ILE A 271 1.76 3.50 11.79
CA ILE A 271 1.06 4.63 12.42
C ILE A 271 0.84 4.40 13.92
N VAL A 272 0.56 3.18 14.36
CA VAL A 272 0.46 2.86 15.81
C VAL A 272 1.80 3.08 16.50
N PHE A 273 2.91 2.69 15.86
CA PHE A 273 4.26 3.00 16.35
C PHE A 273 4.48 4.51 16.49
N THR A 274 4.21 5.27 15.43
CA THR A 274 4.38 6.73 15.43
C THR A 274 3.50 7.39 16.49
N SER A 275 2.21 7.04 16.59
CA SER A 275 1.31 7.59 17.61
C SER A 275 1.75 7.23 19.03
N GLY A 276 2.20 5.99 19.26
CA GLY A 276 2.68 5.53 20.55
C GLY A 276 3.89 6.33 21.05
N ILE A 277 4.85 6.61 20.17
CA ILE A 277 6.03 7.42 20.49
C ILE A 277 5.66 8.90 20.63
N LEU A 278 4.96 9.45 19.63
CA LEU A 278 4.64 10.88 19.56
C LEU A 278 3.88 11.36 20.79
N TYR A 279 2.89 10.59 21.25
CA TYR A 279 2.03 10.93 22.39
C TYR A 279 2.52 10.41 23.74
N SER A 280 3.69 9.74 23.80
CA SER A 280 4.25 9.17 25.03
C SER A 280 4.43 10.22 26.14
N ILE A 281 4.90 11.42 25.81
CA ILE A 281 5.12 12.53 26.76
C ILE A 281 3.79 13.10 27.29
N VAL A 282 2.75 13.13 26.44
CA VAL A 282 1.46 13.78 26.79
C VAL A 282 0.56 12.81 27.56
N THR A 283 0.52 11.55 27.13
CA THR A 283 -0.33 10.49 27.69
C THR A 283 0.46 9.18 27.75
N PRO A 284 1.18 8.89 28.84
CA PRO A 284 2.06 7.72 28.92
C PRO A 284 1.29 6.40 28.74
N LEU A 285 0.01 6.37 29.09
CA LEU A 285 -0.87 5.21 28.89
C LEU A 285 -0.94 4.72 27.43
N ILE A 286 -0.74 5.60 26.44
CA ILE A 286 -0.75 5.19 25.03
C ILE A 286 0.36 4.18 24.71
N THR A 287 1.50 4.27 25.40
CA THR A 287 2.64 3.36 25.21
C THR A 287 2.31 1.93 25.65
N VAL A 288 1.52 1.78 26.71
CA VAL A 288 1.07 0.47 27.22
C VAL A 288 0.16 -0.19 26.18
N PHE A 289 -0.81 0.55 25.63
CA PHE A 289 -1.69 0.01 24.59
C PHE A 289 -0.96 -0.24 23.26
N ALA A 290 0.04 0.58 22.91
CA ALA A 290 0.90 0.32 21.76
C ALA A 290 1.73 -0.97 21.95
N MET A 291 2.23 -1.24 23.16
CA MET A 291 2.90 -2.51 23.47
C MET A 291 1.94 -3.71 23.33
N ILE A 292 0.72 -3.60 23.87
CA ILE A 292 -0.32 -4.62 23.72
C ILE A 292 -0.65 -4.85 22.23
N TYR A 293 -0.74 -3.79 21.43
CA TYR A 293 -0.92 -3.88 19.98
C TYR A 293 0.16 -4.75 19.34
N PHE A 294 1.45 -4.47 19.59
CA PHE A 294 2.54 -5.23 18.97
C PHE A 294 2.61 -6.67 19.48
N ALA A 295 2.30 -6.92 20.76
CA ALA A 295 2.25 -8.27 21.32
C ALA A 295 1.14 -9.11 20.66
N LEU A 296 -0.07 -8.57 20.55
CA LEU A 296 -1.19 -9.24 19.88
C LEU A 296 -0.94 -9.39 18.37
N ALA A 297 -0.42 -8.35 17.73
CA ALA A 297 -0.11 -8.37 16.31
C ALA A 297 0.95 -9.44 16.00
N TYR A 298 1.97 -9.61 16.84
CA TYR A 298 2.95 -10.69 16.69
C TYR A 298 2.28 -12.06 16.67
N LEU A 299 1.40 -12.36 17.65
CA LEU A 299 0.71 -13.65 17.72
C LEU A 299 -0.23 -13.87 16.52
N VAL A 300 -1.03 -12.87 16.18
CA VAL A 300 -2.01 -12.96 15.09
C VAL A 300 -1.34 -13.09 13.73
N TYR A 301 -0.35 -12.24 13.43
CA TYR A 301 0.33 -12.30 12.13
C TYR A 301 1.22 -13.54 12.02
N LYS A 302 1.83 -14.02 13.10
CA LYS A 302 2.54 -15.32 13.09
C LYS A 302 1.60 -16.45 12.69
N TYR A 303 0.41 -16.53 13.30
CA TYR A 303 -0.60 -17.52 12.92
C TYR A 303 -1.01 -17.39 11.46
N LYS A 304 -1.33 -16.16 11.00
CA LYS A 304 -1.77 -15.93 9.62
C LYS A 304 -0.69 -16.28 8.59
N LEU A 305 0.57 -15.94 8.86
CA LEU A 305 1.69 -16.25 7.98
C LEU A 305 1.95 -17.76 7.86
N LEU A 306 1.69 -18.53 8.92
CA LEU A 306 1.90 -19.98 8.92
C LEU A 306 0.73 -20.75 8.27
N PHE A 307 -0.52 -20.32 8.52
CA PHE A 307 -1.69 -21.14 8.21
C PHE A 307 -2.65 -20.56 7.18
N VAL A 308 -2.57 -19.27 6.85
CA VAL A 308 -3.61 -18.64 6.01
C VAL A 308 -3.07 -17.95 4.78
N PHE A 309 -1.99 -17.18 4.90
CA PHE A 309 -1.48 -16.44 3.76
C PHE A 309 -0.67 -17.33 2.84
N TYR A 310 -0.89 -17.17 1.54
CA TYR A 310 0.07 -17.65 0.55
C TYR A 310 0.93 -16.50 0.05
N ARG A 311 2.14 -16.85 -0.39
CA ARG A 311 3.10 -15.90 -0.92
C ARG A 311 3.06 -15.88 -2.43
N SER A 312 2.61 -14.78 -3.01
CA SER A 312 2.52 -14.60 -4.47
C SER A 312 3.88 -14.40 -5.13
N TYR A 313 4.79 -13.68 -4.45
CA TYR A 313 6.10 -13.30 -4.96
C TYR A 313 7.13 -13.13 -3.83
N GLU A 314 8.42 -13.22 -4.17
CA GLU A 314 9.55 -13.01 -3.25
C GLU A 314 10.14 -11.59 -3.40
N SER A 315 9.84 -10.72 -2.43
CA SER A 315 10.33 -9.33 -2.41
C SER A 315 11.73 -9.15 -1.77
N ARG A 316 12.36 -10.21 -1.27
CA ARG A 316 13.69 -10.16 -0.60
C ARG A 316 13.78 -9.17 0.57
N GLY A 317 12.65 -8.88 1.22
CA GLY A 317 12.61 -7.96 2.35
C GLY A 317 12.75 -6.47 1.99
N GLN A 318 12.50 -6.06 0.74
CA GLN A 318 12.57 -4.64 0.32
C GLN A 318 11.70 -3.69 1.17
N ALA A 319 10.65 -4.18 1.84
CA ALA A 319 9.82 -3.40 2.75
C ALA A 319 10.52 -2.98 4.05
N TRP A 320 11.59 -3.67 4.45
CA TRP A 320 12.34 -3.41 5.69
C TRP A 320 13.00 -2.03 5.72
N PRO A 321 13.88 -1.64 4.77
CA PRO A 321 14.53 -0.33 4.78
C PRO A 321 13.52 0.82 4.72
N LEU A 322 12.40 0.62 4.01
CA LEU A 322 11.34 1.61 3.99
C LEU A 322 10.68 1.76 5.37
N SER A 323 10.37 0.66 6.04
CA SER A 323 9.72 0.67 7.36
C SER A 323 10.65 1.24 8.44
N SER A 324 11.92 0.84 8.46
CA SER A 324 12.92 1.36 9.41
C SER A 324 13.12 2.86 9.24
N MET A 325 13.19 3.35 8.00
CA MET A 325 13.26 4.78 7.72
C MET A 325 12.03 5.52 8.26
N ARG A 326 10.82 4.96 8.14
CA ARG A 326 9.62 5.56 8.75
C ARG A 326 9.66 5.59 10.27
N CYS A 327 10.22 4.58 10.91
CA CYS A 327 10.43 4.60 12.37
C CYS A 327 11.42 5.69 12.79
N ILE A 328 12.50 5.91 12.02
CA ILE A 328 13.45 7.00 12.27
C ILE A 328 12.76 8.36 12.08
N TRP A 329 11.95 8.53 11.02
CA TRP A 329 11.14 9.74 10.84
C TRP A 329 10.13 9.96 11.96
N ALA A 330 9.55 8.91 12.52
CA ALA A 330 8.67 9.01 13.68
C ALA A 330 9.40 9.52 14.93
N LEU A 331 10.64 9.06 15.15
CA LEU A 331 11.51 9.56 16.22
C LEU A 331 11.89 11.03 16.01
N LEU A 332 12.26 11.40 14.78
CA LEU A 332 12.52 12.81 14.42
C LEU A 332 11.29 13.69 14.67
N LEU A 333 10.11 13.22 14.26
CA LEU A 333 8.85 13.93 14.50
C LEU A 333 8.58 14.12 16.00
N PHE A 334 8.84 13.09 16.81
CA PHE A 334 8.72 13.17 18.26
C PHE A 334 9.67 14.20 18.88
N GLN A 335 10.93 14.27 18.43
CA GLN A 335 11.90 15.23 18.92
C GLN A 335 11.52 16.67 18.53
N ILE A 336 11.03 16.88 17.30
CA ILE A 336 10.49 18.17 16.86
C ILE A 336 9.30 18.58 17.73
N PHE A 337 8.41 17.64 18.05
CA PHE A 337 7.28 17.89 18.93
C PHE A 337 7.72 18.23 20.36
N GLN A 338 8.70 17.53 20.90
CA GLN A 338 9.26 17.82 22.21
C GLN A 338 9.86 19.23 22.26
N LEU A 339 10.62 19.62 21.22
CA LEU A 339 11.16 20.98 21.08
C LEU A 339 10.02 22.01 21.02
N SER A 340 8.98 21.72 20.24
CA SER A 340 7.79 22.56 20.11
C SER A 340 7.10 22.78 21.47
N LEU A 341 6.89 21.72 22.27
CA LEU A 341 6.30 21.82 23.61
C LEU A 341 7.15 22.63 24.60
N PHE A 342 8.48 22.46 24.59
CA PHE A 342 9.37 23.19 25.49
C PHE A 342 9.51 24.67 25.12
N SER A 343 9.56 24.97 23.82
CA SER A 343 9.50 26.34 23.30
C SER A 343 8.22 27.05 23.77
N PHE A 344 7.07 26.39 23.62
CA PHE A 344 5.78 26.94 24.05
C PHE A 344 5.71 27.17 25.57
N ARG A 345 6.34 26.31 26.38
CA ARG A 345 6.44 26.47 27.85
C ARG A 345 7.55 27.43 28.32
N LYS A 346 8.26 28.10 27.40
CA LYS A 346 9.38 29.02 27.68
C LYS A 346 10.55 28.37 28.46
N GLN A 347 10.75 27.06 28.33
CA GLN A 347 11.83 26.33 28.99
C GLN A 347 13.06 26.21 28.08
N LEU A 348 13.84 27.28 27.98
CA LEU A 348 14.96 27.41 27.03
C LEU A 348 16.08 26.38 27.27
N LEU A 349 16.39 26.05 28.52
CA LEU A 349 17.45 25.09 28.83
C LEU A 349 17.14 23.70 28.25
N LEU A 350 15.92 23.21 28.46
CA LEU A 350 15.47 21.91 27.95
C LEU A 350 15.37 21.90 26.42
N SER A 351 14.95 23.01 25.81
CA SER A 351 14.91 23.15 24.35
C SER A 351 16.30 23.11 23.72
N ASN A 352 17.33 23.64 24.40
CA ASN A 352 18.70 23.60 23.87
C ASN A 352 19.28 22.18 23.88
N TRP A 353 18.87 21.34 24.83
CA TRP A 353 19.33 19.95 24.94
C TRP A 353 18.67 19.01 23.93
N THR A 354 17.50 19.37 23.36
CA THR A 354 16.86 18.56 22.31
C THR A 354 17.47 18.77 20.93
N LEU A 355 18.11 19.93 20.67
CA LEU A 355 18.78 20.24 19.41
C LEU A 355 19.90 19.24 19.01
N PRO A 356 20.88 18.89 19.89
CA PRO A 356 21.91 17.91 19.54
C PRO A 356 21.32 16.53 19.28
N LEU A 357 20.24 16.16 19.96
CA LEU A 357 19.54 14.90 19.74
C LEU A 357 18.90 14.84 18.34
N ILE A 358 18.28 15.94 17.90
CA ILE A 358 17.72 16.07 16.54
C ILE A 358 18.83 15.94 15.49
N ALA A 359 19.96 16.63 15.69
CA ALA A 359 21.10 16.56 14.78
C ALA A 359 21.67 15.14 14.67
N PHE A 360 21.81 14.44 15.80
CA PHE A 360 22.27 13.04 15.82
C PHE A 360 21.32 12.13 15.05
N THR A 361 20.01 12.26 15.28
CA THR A 361 19.00 11.40 14.65
C THR A 361 18.90 11.67 13.14
N PHE A 362 19.07 12.93 12.72
CA PHE A 362 19.14 13.29 11.31
C PHE A 362 20.40 12.72 10.63
N CYS A 363 21.56 12.79 11.30
CA CYS A 363 22.79 12.17 10.81
C CYS A 363 22.64 10.64 10.67
N ALA A 364 22.09 9.98 11.69
CA ALA A 364 21.81 8.55 11.67
C ALA A 364 20.83 8.17 10.54
N SER A 365 19.84 9.02 10.25
CA SER A 365 18.92 8.83 9.13
C SER A 365 19.65 8.83 7.77
N GLY A 366 20.69 9.64 7.61
CA GLY A 366 21.52 9.67 6.41
C GLY A 366 22.35 8.39 6.25
N SER A 367 22.86 7.83 7.35
CA SER A 367 23.62 6.57 7.33
C SER A 367 22.77 5.33 7.08
N VAL A 368 21.47 5.38 7.41
CA VAL A 368 20.51 4.28 7.17
C VAL A 368 19.92 4.33 5.74
N GLY A 369 20.17 5.41 5.00
CA GLY A 369 19.90 5.46 3.55
C GLY A 369 20.85 4.54 2.80
N TRP A 370 20.57 3.23 2.79
CA TRP A 370 21.27 2.28 1.95
C TRP A 370 21.01 2.63 0.47
N ASN A 371 22.12 2.80 -0.27
CA ASN A 371 22.18 2.92 -1.73
C ASN A 371 21.32 1.88 -2.46
#